data_AF-A0A9P8IPD9-F1
#
_entry.id   AF-A0A9P8IPD9-F1
#
_cell.length_a   1.000
_cell.length_b   1.000
_cell.length_c   1.000
_cell.angle_alpha   90.00
_cell.angle_beta   90.00
_cell.angle_gamma   90.00
#
_symmetry.space_group_name_H-M   'P 1'
#
loop_
_entity.id
_entity.type
_entity.pdbx_description
1 polymer ?
#
loop_
_entity_poly.entity_id
_entity_poly.type
_entity_poly.pdbx_seq_one_letter_code
_entity_poly.pdbx_strand_id
1 'polypeptide(L)'
;MASDTEKPSSQAENEVLQLVAELDKGRILPIAERIEKRGVRQFLRKTQSGVQYRQLQPEKFKTWLESCPFIASTTRIQDWTCATTVKLIHWASEARWQYAEQLRTLLKLDESQGQAWLDNLHKVARYHSAIKSMVKFAVKEPGIFVNIGIRPINAPNPRRFKLPNDEAPLLAIVGRLLGKDANSTMEKLEKHLGTQHVETRLRRACPPNLTLHAEMQMVVFYEGNPGNSAQRPYMNLSRDIENLTRQDLKVALTAPTRPPNYDSTAGPSLTLTATVPTGPRSLQNTQARSTVQDESSSEGSD
;
A
#
# COMPACT_ATOMS: atom_id res chain seq x y z
N MET A 1 30.08 29.82 -14.94
CA MET A 1 30.11 28.34 -14.87
C MET A 1 30.24 27.97 -13.42
N ALA A 2 29.14 27.60 -12.77
CA ALA A 2 29.21 27.05 -11.41
C ALA A 2 29.80 25.64 -11.54
N SER A 3 30.86 25.35 -10.79
CA SER A 3 31.42 24.01 -10.73
C SER A 3 30.38 23.07 -10.13
N ASP A 4 29.89 22.12 -10.92
CA ASP A 4 29.12 20.97 -10.43
C ASP A 4 30.04 20.08 -9.59
N THR A 5 30.35 20.53 -8.38
CA THR A 5 30.96 19.67 -7.37
C THR A 5 29.92 18.66 -6.93
N GLU A 6 30.17 17.38 -7.23
CA GLU A 6 29.37 16.25 -6.77
C GLU A 6 29.15 16.36 -5.25
N LYS A 7 27.88 16.44 -4.84
CA LYS A 7 27.54 16.53 -3.42
C LYS A 7 27.86 15.21 -2.73
N PRO A 8 28.44 15.23 -1.51
CA PRO A 8 28.64 14.01 -0.74
C PRO A 8 27.29 13.35 -0.38
N SER A 9 27.24 12.01 -0.42
CA SER A 9 26.01 11.21 -0.19
C SER A 9 25.29 11.56 1.12
N SER A 10 26.03 11.88 2.19
CA SER A 10 25.46 12.24 3.48
C SER A 10 24.72 13.59 3.46
N GLN A 11 25.19 14.54 2.64
CA GLN A 11 24.52 15.81 2.45
C GLN A 11 23.23 15.62 1.64
N ALA A 12 23.27 14.82 0.58
CA ALA A 12 22.09 14.50 -0.21
C ALA A 12 21.03 13.75 0.62
N GLU A 13 21.43 12.80 1.47
CA GLU A 13 20.52 12.12 2.41
C GLU A 13 19.80 13.10 3.33
N ASN A 14 20.51 14.08 3.89
CA ASN A 14 19.92 15.08 4.78
C ASN A 14 18.98 16.05 4.04
N GLU A 15 19.36 16.53 2.86
CA GLU A 15 18.51 17.41 2.05
C GLU A 15 17.20 16.71 1.65
N VAL A 16 17.29 15.47 1.18
CA VAL A 16 16.12 14.66 0.82
C VAL A 16 15.27 14.36 2.05
N LEU A 17 15.88 14.08 3.21
CA LEU A 17 15.16 13.85 4.45
C LEU A 17 14.38 15.07 4.93
N GLN A 18 14.95 16.27 4.79
CA GLN A 18 14.22 17.52 5.10
C GLN A 18 13.02 17.69 4.18
N LEU A 19 13.18 17.45 2.86
CA LEU A 19 12.08 17.55 1.91
C LEU A 19 10.96 16.55 2.21
N VAL A 20 11.32 15.29 2.48
CA VAL A 20 10.35 14.24 2.83
C VAL A 20 9.68 14.55 4.17
N ALA A 21 10.41 15.04 5.17
CA ALA A 21 9.83 15.40 6.46
C ALA A 21 8.81 16.53 6.35
N GLU A 22 9.02 17.48 5.43
CA GLU A 22 8.06 18.55 5.16
C GLU A 22 6.83 18.05 4.38
N LEU A 23 7.04 17.33 3.28
CA LEU A 23 5.96 16.81 2.43
C LEU A 23 5.05 15.82 3.17
N ASP A 24 5.65 14.94 3.97
CA ASP A 24 4.94 13.87 4.69
C ASP A 24 4.62 14.26 6.14
N LYS A 25 4.76 15.54 6.51
CA LYS A 25 4.48 16.04 7.87
C LYS A 25 3.10 15.62 8.37
N GLY A 26 2.08 15.72 7.52
CA GLY A 26 0.70 15.32 7.82
C GLY A 26 0.52 13.82 8.13
N ARG A 27 1.48 12.97 7.75
CA ARG A 27 1.49 11.53 8.07
C ARG A 27 2.39 11.21 9.26
N ILE A 28 3.53 11.90 9.38
CA ILE A 28 4.52 11.65 10.44
C ILE A 28 3.99 12.12 11.80
N LEU A 29 3.42 13.32 11.89
CA LEU A 29 2.96 13.88 13.17
C LEU A 29 1.86 13.04 13.85
N PRO A 30 0.83 12.52 13.16
CA PRO A 30 -0.14 11.61 13.77
C PRO A 30 0.46 10.28 14.25
N ILE A 31 1.59 9.83 13.67
CA ILE A 31 2.33 8.68 14.20
C ILE A 31 3.07 9.09 15.47
N ALA A 32 3.72 10.25 15.49
CA ALA A 32 4.38 10.81 16.68
C ALA A 32 3.41 10.98 17.86
N GLU A 33 2.20 11.50 17.62
CA GLU A 33 1.15 11.58 18.65
C GLU A 33 0.78 10.20 19.21
N ARG A 34 0.69 9.17 18.36
CA ARG A 34 0.42 7.81 18.83
C ARG A 34 1.57 7.24 19.65
N ILE A 35 2.82 7.56 19.30
CA ILE A 35 3.99 7.18 20.09
C ILE A 35 3.92 7.82 21.48
N GLU A 36 3.59 9.12 21.54
CA GLU A 36 3.44 9.86 22.79
C GLU A 36 2.31 9.30 23.66
N LYS A 37 1.11 9.16 23.09
CA LYS A 37 -0.07 8.62 23.79
C LYS A 37 0.13 7.19 24.30
N ARG A 38 0.98 6.41 23.64
CA ARG A 38 1.32 5.03 24.05
C ARG A 38 2.47 4.95 25.06
N GLY A 39 2.84 6.09 25.66
CA GLY A 39 3.62 6.10 26.89
C GLY A 39 5.13 6.24 26.72
N VAL A 40 5.64 6.65 25.55
CA VAL A 40 7.11 6.82 25.36
C VAL A 40 7.73 7.75 26.41
N ARG A 41 7.07 8.86 26.78
CA ARG A 41 7.57 9.79 27.80
C ARG A 41 7.62 9.15 29.18
N GLN A 42 6.61 8.37 29.53
CA GLN A 42 6.54 7.67 30.82
C GLN A 42 7.62 6.60 30.91
N PHE A 43 7.78 5.81 29.85
CA PHE A 43 8.85 4.84 29.73
C PHE A 43 10.22 5.49 29.94
N LEU A 44 10.55 6.54 29.18
CA LEU A 44 11.85 7.19 29.25
C LEU A 44 12.13 7.81 30.63
N ARG A 45 11.14 8.48 31.25
CA ARG A 45 11.28 9.03 32.62
C ARG A 45 11.53 7.92 33.65
N LYS A 46 10.78 6.81 33.57
CA LYS A 46 10.97 5.65 34.45
C LYS A 46 12.37 5.06 34.26
N THR A 47 12.79 4.86 33.01
CA THR A 47 14.13 4.37 32.67
C THR A 47 15.22 5.28 33.26
N GLN A 48 15.14 6.60 33.07
CA GLN A 48 16.14 7.55 33.59
C GLN A 48 16.23 7.57 35.13
N SER A 49 15.12 7.31 35.82
CA SER A 49 15.07 7.24 37.29
C SER A 49 15.55 5.90 37.88
N GLY A 50 15.64 4.84 37.07
CA GLY A 50 15.94 3.49 37.54
C GLY A 50 17.43 3.27 37.85
N VAL A 51 17.73 2.55 38.94
CA VAL A 51 19.11 2.22 39.36
C VAL A 51 19.90 1.51 38.26
N GLN A 52 19.23 0.64 37.47
CA GLN A 52 19.85 -0.09 36.35
C GLN A 52 20.30 0.81 35.18
N TYR A 53 19.67 1.97 34.97
CA TYR A 53 20.07 2.93 33.93
C TYR A 53 21.43 3.56 34.23
N ARG A 54 21.75 3.80 35.50
CA ARG A 54 23.03 4.41 35.90
C ARG A 54 24.21 3.44 35.81
N GLN A 55 23.98 2.15 36.06
CA GLN A 55 25.07 1.18 36.25
C GLN A 55 25.38 0.28 35.03
N LEU A 56 24.46 0.11 34.06
CA LEU A 56 24.59 -0.97 33.06
C LEU A 56 24.64 -0.52 31.59
N GLN A 57 24.50 0.78 31.28
CA GLN A 57 24.33 1.23 29.90
C GLN A 57 25.53 2.00 29.33
N PRO A 58 25.90 1.76 28.05
CA PRO A 58 26.94 2.55 27.38
C PRO A 58 26.61 4.05 27.39
N GLU A 59 27.60 4.92 27.59
CA GLU A 59 27.39 6.38 27.62
C GLU A 59 26.70 6.91 26.35
N LYS A 60 27.05 6.37 25.18
CA LYS A 60 26.39 6.73 23.90
C LYS A 60 24.88 6.47 23.92
N PHE A 61 24.44 5.38 24.56
CA PHE A 61 23.03 5.04 24.66
C PHE A 61 22.30 5.98 25.64
N LYS A 62 22.97 6.43 26.71
CA LYS A 62 22.41 7.43 27.64
C LYS A 62 22.21 8.78 26.93
N THR A 63 23.24 9.27 26.23
CA THR A 63 23.15 10.50 25.43
C THR A 63 22.03 10.41 24.40
N TRP A 64 21.87 9.26 23.74
CA TRP A 64 20.78 9.02 22.81
C TRP A 64 19.39 9.11 23.47
N LEU A 65 19.20 8.50 24.65
CA LEU A 65 17.94 8.60 25.40
C LEU A 65 17.61 10.04 25.81
N GLU A 66 18.62 10.82 26.19
CA GLU A 66 18.48 12.25 26.56
C GLU A 66 18.16 13.14 25.35
N SER A 67 18.67 12.80 24.17
CA SER A 67 18.39 13.50 22.92
C SER A 67 16.96 13.32 22.39
N CYS A 68 16.13 12.54 23.08
CA CYS A 68 14.77 12.21 22.65
C CYS A 68 13.91 13.46 22.40
N PRO A 69 13.35 13.65 21.18
CA PRO A 69 12.53 14.81 20.86
C PRO A 69 11.27 14.96 21.73
N PHE A 70 10.72 13.84 22.22
CA PHE A 70 9.57 13.85 23.14
C PHE A 70 9.92 14.34 24.54
N ILE A 71 11.19 14.43 24.92
CA ILE A 71 11.62 15.02 26.19
C ILE A 71 12.07 16.46 25.98
N ALA A 72 12.87 16.70 24.93
CA ALA A 72 13.46 17.99 24.65
C ALA A 72 12.45 19.04 24.16
N SER A 73 11.35 18.65 23.53
CA SER A 73 10.35 19.56 22.99
C SER A 73 9.21 19.83 23.99
N THR A 74 9.02 21.11 24.31
CA THR A 74 7.90 21.61 25.14
C THR A 74 6.68 22.00 24.30
N THR A 75 6.83 22.11 22.98
CA THR A 75 5.73 22.46 22.05
C THR A 75 4.86 21.24 21.75
N ARG A 76 3.58 21.47 21.43
CA ARG A 76 2.67 20.41 20.99
C ARG A 76 3.20 19.74 19.72
N ILE A 77 2.93 18.45 19.56
CA ILE A 77 3.42 17.66 18.41
C ILE A 77 2.94 18.25 17.08
N GLN A 78 1.72 18.80 17.03
CA GLN A 78 1.19 19.43 15.81
C GLN A 78 2.05 20.62 15.34
N ASP A 79 2.69 21.30 16.28
CA ASP A 79 3.49 22.51 16.04
C ASP A 79 4.97 22.20 15.82
N TRP A 80 5.35 20.93 15.73
CA TRP A 80 6.74 20.55 15.51
C TRP A 80 7.26 21.08 14.18
N THR A 81 8.44 21.70 14.25
CA THR A 81 9.16 22.18 13.07
C THR A 81 9.68 21.02 12.23
N CYS A 82 10.01 21.27 10.97
CA CYS A 82 10.68 20.29 10.11
C CYS A 82 11.94 19.72 10.79
N ALA A 83 12.75 20.58 11.42
CA ALA A 83 13.95 20.17 12.13
C ALA A 83 13.64 19.20 13.29
N THR A 84 12.57 19.43 14.05
CA THR A 84 12.13 18.51 15.11
C THR A 84 11.66 17.17 14.54
N THR A 85 10.93 17.21 13.42
CA THR A 85 10.49 15.99 12.71
C THR A 85 11.67 15.18 12.18
N VAL A 86 12.68 15.84 11.59
CA VAL A 86 13.92 15.20 11.13
C VAL A 86 14.68 14.58 12.31
N LYS A 87 14.80 15.30 13.43
CA LYS A 87 15.39 14.74 14.67
C LYS A 87 14.64 13.50 15.15
N LEU A 88 13.30 13.49 15.10
CA LEU A 88 12.51 12.31 15.42
C LEU A 88 12.84 11.14 14.48
N ILE A 89 12.95 11.38 13.18
CA ILE A 89 13.25 10.32 12.20
C ILE A 89 14.63 9.71 12.45
N HIS A 90 15.65 10.53 12.71
CA HIS A 90 16.99 10.03 13.07
C HIS A 90 16.96 9.25 14.38
N TRP A 91 16.36 9.83 15.43
CA TRP A 91 16.26 9.17 16.74
C TRP A 91 15.54 7.82 16.65
N ALA A 92 14.47 7.73 15.86
CA ALA A 92 13.74 6.50 15.59
C ALA A 92 14.58 5.47 14.81
N SER A 93 15.39 5.93 13.86
CA SER A 93 16.32 5.08 13.09
C SER A 93 17.37 4.44 14.01
N GLU A 94 17.96 5.24 14.89
CA GLU A 94 18.94 4.77 15.88
C GLU A 94 18.33 3.78 16.87
N ALA A 95 17.10 4.04 17.33
CA ALA A 95 16.33 3.10 18.16
C ALA A 95 16.26 1.71 17.51
N ARG A 96 15.99 1.67 16.21
CA ARG A 96 15.77 0.42 15.47
C ARG A 96 17.05 -0.30 15.10
N TRP A 97 18.09 0.42 14.70
CA TRP A 97 19.26 -0.17 14.05
C TRP A 97 20.53 -0.14 14.88
N GLN A 98 20.64 0.79 15.84
CA GLN A 98 21.82 0.88 16.70
C GLN A 98 21.54 0.38 18.11
N TYR A 99 20.35 0.65 18.64
CA TYR A 99 20.05 0.46 20.06
C TYR A 99 18.95 -0.57 20.35
N ALA A 100 18.62 -1.41 19.37
CA ALA A 100 17.51 -2.36 19.48
C ALA A 100 17.66 -3.35 20.65
N GLU A 101 18.88 -3.86 20.89
CA GLU A 101 19.13 -4.82 21.97
C GLU A 101 19.05 -4.17 23.35
N GLN A 102 19.60 -2.97 23.50
CA GLN A 102 19.54 -2.19 24.74
C GLN A 102 18.09 -1.83 25.07
N LEU A 103 17.31 -1.39 24.07
CA LEU A 103 15.88 -1.11 24.23
C LEU A 103 15.09 -2.36 24.58
N ARG A 104 15.35 -3.51 23.93
CA ARG A 104 14.69 -4.78 24.27
C ARG A 104 14.97 -5.19 25.71
N THR A 105 16.20 -5.02 26.17
CA THR A 105 16.60 -5.35 27.55
C THR A 105 15.85 -4.47 28.55
N LEU A 106 15.77 -3.16 28.31
CA LEU A 106 15.01 -2.24 29.15
C LEU A 106 13.51 -2.51 29.13
N LEU A 107 12.95 -2.87 27.97
CA LEU A 107 11.53 -3.18 27.83
C LEU A 107 11.15 -4.48 28.55
N LYS A 108 12.03 -5.49 28.62
CA LYS A 108 11.79 -6.70 29.40
C LYS A 108 11.73 -6.45 30.91
N LEU A 109 12.41 -5.41 31.37
CA LEU A 109 12.43 -4.99 32.77
C LEU A 109 11.22 -4.10 33.12
N ASP A 110 10.49 -3.62 32.12
CA ASP A 110 9.28 -2.84 32.31
C ASP A 110 8.06 -3.76 32.19
N GLU A 111 7.41 -4.08 33.31
CA GLU A 111 6.18 -4.90 33.35
C GLU A 111 4.98 -4.25 32.63
N SER A 112 5.13 -3.00 32.18
CA SER A 112 4.10 -2.26 31.45
C SER A 112 4.11 -2.57 29.95
N GLN A 113 3.04 -2.20 29.24
CA GLN A 113 2.75 -2.43 27.80
C GLN A 113 3.75 -1.79 26.80
N GLY A 114 5.05 -1.78 27.10
CA GLY A 114 6.11 -0.97 26.48
C GLY A 114 6.41 -1.24 25.01
N GLN A 115 5.78 -2.24 24.37
CA GLN A 115 5.97 -2.49 22.93
C GLN A 115 5.09 -1.59 22.04
N ALA A 116 3.95 -1.10 22.55
CA ALA A 116 2.93 -0.47 21.70
C ALA A 116 3.40 0.84 21.05
N TRP A 117 4.28 1.61 21.72
CA TRP A 117 4.87 2.82 21.16
C TRP A 117 6.04 2.51 20.22
N LEU A 118 6.81 1.44 20.50
CA LEU A 118 7.98 1.04 19.71
C LEU A 118 7.60 0.65 18.28
N ASP A 119 6.46 -0.02 18.08
CA ASP A 119 5.97 -0.35 16.74
C ASP A 119 5.67 0.89 15.89
N ASN A 120 5.15 1.95 16.51
CA ASN A 120 4.91 3.20 15.82
C ASN A 120 6.22 3.96 15.59
N LEU A 121 7.17 3.90 16.53
CA LEU A 121 8.50 4.45 16.33
C LEU A 121 9.21 3.79 15.15
N HIS A 122 9.08 2.47 15.02
CA HIS A 122 9.58 1.72 13.89
C HIS A 122 8.97 2.13 12.55
N LYS A 123 7.72 2.61 12.52
CA LYS A 123 7.12 3.17 11.30
C LYS A 123 7.82 4.49 10.92
N VAL A 124 8.13 5.33 11.91
CA VAL A 124 8.88 6.57 11.68
C VAL A 124 10.31 6.28 11.19
N ALA A 125 10.97 5.27 11.77
CA ALA A 125 12.31 4.83 11.37
C ALA A 125 12.40 4.39 9.89
N ARG A 126 11.28 3.95 9.28
CA ARG A 126 11.24 3.54 7.86
C ARG A 126 11.52 4.70 6.92
N TYR A 127 11.18 5.94 7.31
CA TYR A 127 11.50 7.12 6.50
C TYR A 127 13.00 7.23 6.25
N HIS A 128 13.82 7.09 7.31
CA HIS A 128 15.28 7.11 7.19
C HIS A 128 15.80 6.01 6.26
N SER A 129 15.29 4.78 6.40
CA SER A 129 15.69 3.64 5.55
C SER A 129 15.30 3.84 4.09
N ALA A 130 14.10 4.38 3.84
CA ALA A 130 13.60 4.66 2.50
C ALA A 130 14.44 5.73 1.82
N ILE A 131 14.78 6.82 2.52
CA ILE A 131 15.62 7.91 1.98
C ILE A 131 17.02 7.41 1.65
N LYS A 132 17.66 6.69 2.57
CA LYS A 132 18.98 6.10 2.33
C LYS A 132 18.97 5.16 1.12
N SER A 133 17.91 4.36 0.99
CA SER A 133 17.74 3.47 -0.17
C SER A 133 17.50 4.26 -1.46
N MET A 134 16.73 5.33 -1.41
CA MET A 134 16.42 6.20 -2.55
C MET A 134 17.66 6.94 -3.05
N VAL A 135 18.45 7.53 -2.14
CA VAL A 135 19.72 8.20 -2.50
C VAL A 135 20.71 7.19 -3.08
N LYS A 136 20.87 6.02 -2.42
CA LYS A 136 21.73 4.95 -2.93
C LYS A 136 21.27 4.45 -4.31
N PHE A 137 19.97 4.37 -4.53
CA PHE A 137 19.41 3.97 -5.83
C PHE A 137 19.63 5.05 -6.89
N ALA A 138 19.45 6.32 -6.56
CA ALA A 138 19.72 7.44 -7.47
C ALA A 138 21.19 7.52 -7.89
N VAL A 139 22.12 7.22 -6.98
CA VAL A 139 23.55 7.14 -7.30
C VAL A 139 23.86 5.95 -8.23
N LYS A 140 23.19 4.81 -8.03
CA LYS A 140 23.43 3.61 -8.83
C LYS A 140 22.80 3.66 -10.22
N GLU A 141 21.57 4.14 -10.31
CA GLU A 141 20.75 4.12 -11.52
C GLU A 141 20.18 5.52 -11.81
N PRO A 142 21.04 6.53 -12.07
CA PRO A 142 20.60 7.91 -12.26
C PRO A 142 19.64 8.04 -13.45
N GLY A 143 19.80 7.21 -14.49
CA GLY A 143 18.96 7.23 -15.70
C GLY A 143 17.48 6.94 -15.45
N ILE A 144 17.13 6.30 -14.33
CA ILE A 144 15.74 6.10 -13.93
C ILE A 144 15.13 7.42 -13.46
N PHE A 145 15.84 8.18 -12.62
CA PHE A 145 15.32 9.43 -12.06
C PHE A 145 15.29 10.58 -13.06
N VAL A 146 16.24 10.64 -13.99
CA VAL A 146 16.30 11.66 -15.05
C VAL A 146 15.07 11.63 -15.96
N ASN A 147 14.44 10.46 -16.10
CA ASN A 147 13.29 10.26 -16.98
C ASN A 147 11.93 10.27 -16.25
N ILE A 148 11.88 10.50 -14.93
CA ILE A 148 10.61 10.61 -14.20
C ILE A 148 10.00 11.99 -14.49
N GLY A 149 9.03 12.01 -15.41
CA GLY A 149 8.18 13.17 -15.65
C GLY A 149 6.91 13.14 -14.80
N ILE A 150 6.87 13.93 -13.71
CA ILE A 150 5.61 14.16 -12.99
C ILE A 150 4.85 15.26 -13.73
N ARG A 151 3.69 14.92 -14.31
CA ARG A 151 2.80 15.90 -14.92
C ARG A 151 1.51 15.98 -14.11
N PRO A 152 1.07 17.17 -13.70
CA PRO A 152 -0.26 17.33 -13.13
C PRO A 152 -1.28 16.96 -14.21
N ILE A 153 -2.09 15.95 -13.94
CA ILE A 153 -3.25 15.62 -14.75
C ILE A 153 -4.45 16.21 -14.03
N ASN A 154 -5.09 17.20 -14.66
CA ASN A 154 -6.36 17.70 -14.15
C ASN A 154 -7.36 16.56 -14.15
N ALA A 155 -8.03 16.34 -13.01
CA ALA A 155 -9.13 15.40 -12.97
C ALA A 155 -10.15 15.82 -14.06
N PRO A 156 -10.57 14.92 -14.96
CA PRO A 156 -11.61 15.23 -15.92
C PRO A 156 -12.87 15.69 -15.17
N ASN A 157 -13.60 16.62 -15.78
CA ASN A 157 -14.88 17.07 -15.23
C ASN A 157 -15.78 15.84 -14.97
N PRO A 158 -16.41 15.75 -13.78
CA PRO A 158 -17.35 14.68 -13.49
C PRO A 158 -18.37 14.55 -14.61
N ARG A 159 -18.35 13.41 -15.31
CA ARG A 159 -19.35 13.12 -16.33
C ARG A 159 -20.48 12.37 -15.67
N ARG A 160 -21.70 12.88 -15.82
CA ARG A 160 -22.89 12.10 -15.47
C ARG A 160 -22.98 10.95 -16.44
N PHE A 161 -22.80 9.75 -15.91
CA PHE A 161 -23.08 8.51 -16.62
C PHE A 161 -24.52 8.10 -16.33
N LYS A 162 -25.19 7.50 -17.31
CA LYS A 162 -26.44 6.76 -17.13
C LYS A 162 -26.21 5.35 -17.63
N LEU A 163 -26.71 4.36 -16.89
CA LEU A 163 -26.65 2.97 -17.32
C LEU A 163 -27.48 2.81 -18.61
N PRO A 164 -26.96 2.11 -19.64
CA PRO A 164 -27.80 1.68 -20.76
C PRO A 164 -28.94 0.82 -20.20
N ASN A 165 -30.19 1.12 -20.61
CA ASN A 165 -31.44 0.55 -20.08
C ASN A 165 -31.85 1.10 -18.71
N ASP A 166 -32.26 2.37 -18.67
CA ASP A 166 -32.72 3.09 -17.46
C ASP A 166 -33.86 2.38 -16.70
N GLU A 167 -34.65 1.52 -17.37
CA GLU A 167 -35.78 0.80 -16.75
C GLU A 167 -35.37 -0.46 -15.98
N ALA A 168 -34.37 -1.22 -16.43
CA ALA A 168 -33.97 -2.49 -15.78
C ALA A 168 -32.47 -2.79 -15.96
N PRO A 169 -31.57 -1.94 -15.43
CA PRO A 169 -30.13 -2.07 -15.63
C PRO A 169 -29.53 -3.38 -15.09
N LEU A 170 -30.00 -3.90 -13.96
CA LEU A 170 -29.50 -5.16 -13.40
C LEU A 170 -29.93 -6.34 -14.24
N LEU A 171 -31.20 -6.41 -14.67
CA LEU A 171 -31.66 -7.45 -15.59
C LEU A 171 -30.84 -7.47 -16.88
N ALA A 172 -30.55 -6.29 -17.43
CA ALA A 172 -29.71 -6.18 -18.63
C ALA A 172 -28.28 -6.67 -18.39
N ILE A 173 -27.67 -6.33 -17.24
CA ILE A 173 -26.32 -6.80 -16.86
C ILE A 173 -26.30 -8.31 -16.64
N VAL A 174 -27.27 -8.85 -15.89
CA VAL A 174 -27.40 -10.29 -15.64
C VAL A 174 -27.64 -11.02 -16.96
N GLY A 175 -28.46 -10.47 -17.85
CA GLY A 175 -28.67 -10.93 -19.22
C GLY A 175 -27.37 -10.99 -20.03
N ARG A 176 -26.54 -9.95 -19.96
CA ARG A 176 -25.22 -9.94 -20.62
C ARG A 176 -24.28 -10.98 -20.02
N LEU A 177 -24.28 -11.16 -18.70
CA LEU A 177 -23.33 -12.02 -18.00
C LEU A 177 -23.68 -13.51 -18.12
N LEU A 178 -24.98 -13.85 -18.06
CA LEU A 178 -25.48 -15.22 -17.94
C LEU A 178 -26.39 -15.66 -19.10
N GLY A 179 -26.79 -14.76 -19.99
CA GLY A 179 -27.63 -15.08 -21.14
C GLY A 179 -29.00 -15.61 -20.72
N LYS A 180 -29.28 -16.87 -21.07
CA LYS A 180 -30.59 -17.52 -20.91
C LYS A 180 -31.03 -17.71 -19.45
N ASP A 181 -30.08 -17.71 -18.51
CA ASP A 181 -30.36 -17.93 -17.08
C ASP A 181 -30.73 -16.64 -16.33
N ALA A 182 -30.91 -15.52 -17.03
CA ALA A 182 -31.04 -14.22 -16.39
C ALA A 182 -32.29 -14.10 -15.51
N ASN A 183 -33.46 -14.50 -16.00
CA ASN A 183 -34.72 -14.38 -15.24
C ASN A 183 -34.71 -15.27 -13.99
N SER A 184 -34.27 -16.53 -14.11
CA SER A 184 -34.16 -17.44 -12.97
C SER A 184 -33.10 -16.98 -11.96
N THR A 185 -32.07 -16.27 -12.42
CA THR A 185 -31.07 -15.64 -11.55
C THR A 185 -31.63 -14.44 -10.80
N MET A 186 -32.46 -13.61 -11.44
CA MET A 186 -33.14 -12.49 -10.80
C MET A 186 -34.08 -12.97 -9.68
N GLU A 187 -34.86 -14.02 -9.91
CA GLU A 187 -35.71 -14.65 -8.89
C GLU A 187 -34.89 -15.19 -7.70
N LYS A 188 -33.73 -15.80 -7.98
CA LYS A 188 -32.82 -16.27 -6.92
C LYS A 188 -32.21 -15.12 -6.13
N LEU A 189 -31.88 -14.01 -6.78
CA LEU A 189 -31.40 -12.78 -6.11
C LEU A 189 -32.49 -12.19 -5.21
N GLU A 190 -33.74 -12.15 -5.66
CA GLU A 190 -34.90 -11.70 -4.88
C GLU A 190 -35.06 -12.53 -3.61
N LYS A 191 -35.04 -13.85 -3.75
CA LYS A 191 -35.10 -14.78 -2.62
C LYS A 191 -33.91 -14.64 -1.67
N HIS A 192 -32.69 -14.55 -2.21
CA HIS A 192 -31.46 -14.46 -1.42
C HIS A 192 -31.37 -13.15 -0.62
N LEU A 193 -31.81 -12.04 -1.22
CA LEU A 193 -31.77 -10.72 -0.60
C LEU A 193 -33.04 -10.40 0.23
N GLY A 194 -34.04 -11.28 0.22
CA GLY A 194 -35.31 -11.09 0.93
C GLY A 194 -36.10 -9.88 0.42
N THR A 195 -36.14 -9.68 -0.90
CA THR A 195 -36.86 -8.56 -1.52
C THR A 195 -37.60 -9.00 -2.78
N GLN A 196 -38.78 -8.43 -3.03
CA GLN A 196 -39.58 -8.73 -4.23
C GLN A 196 -39.19 -7.87 -5.45
N HIS A 197 -38.32 -6.86 -5.26
CA HIS A 197 -37.91 -5.93 -6.33
C HIS A 197 -36.42 -5.58 -6.18
N VAL A 198 -35.54 -6.48 -6.62
CA VAL A 198 -34.07 -6.27 -6.54
C VAL A 198 -33.64 -5.05 -7.35
N GLU A 199 -34.31 -4.76 -8.46
CA GLU A 199 -34.03 -3.57 -9.29
C GLU A 199 -34.17 -2.27 -8.51
N THR A 200 -35.27 -2.12 -7.79
CA THR A 200 -35.56 -0.95 -6.96
C THR A 200 -34.56 -0.84 -5.82
N ARG A 201 -34.14 -1.97 -5.25
CA ARG A 201 -33.10 -2.01 -4.21
C ARG A 201 -31.75 -1.57 -4.75
N LEU A 202 -31.36 -2.01 -5.95
CA LEU A 202 -30.15 -1.56 -6.62
C LEU A 202 -30.18 -0.05 -6.86
N ARG A 203 -31.27 0.50 -7.39
CA ARG A 203 -31.37 1.96 -7.65
C ARG A 203 -31.27 2.81 -6.38
N ARG A 204 -31.75 2.29 -5.24
CA ARG A 204 -31.61 2.96 -3.94
C ARG A 204 -30.17 2.92 -3.42
N ALA A 205 -29.47 1.80 -3.61
CA ALA A 205 -28.09 1.63 -3.14
C ALA A 205 -27.06 2.29 -4.06
N CYS A 206 -27.31 2.28 -5.37
CA CYS A 206 -26.46 2.81 -6.42
C CYS A 206 -27.26 3.86 -7.20
N PRO A 207 -27.15 5.16 -6.83
CA PRO A 207 -27.76 6.20 -7.63
C PRO A 207 -27.19 6.15 -9.06
N PRO A 208 -28.02 6.35 -10.10
CA PRO A 208 -27.59 6.23 -11.50
C PRO A 208 -26.48 7.22 -11.87
N ASN A 209 -26.29 8.28 -11.08
CA ASN A 209 -25.21 9.24 -11.24
C ASN A 209 -23.93 8.73 -10.56
N LEU A 210 -23.17 7.89 -11.27
CA LEU A 210 -21.83 7.51 -10.84
C LEU A 210 -20.82 8.61 -11.18
N THR A 211 -19.89 8.89 -10.26
CA THR A 211 -18.73 9.73 -10.52
C THR A 211 -17.53 8.83 -10.77
N LEU A 212 -16.90 8.95 -11.94
CA LEU A 212 -15.70 8.19 -12.27
C LEU A 212 -14.53 8.61 -11.34
N HIS A 213 -14.02 7.67 -10.54
CA HIS A 213 -12.87 7.87 -9.65
C HIS A 213 -11.52 7.78 -10.37
N ALA A 214 -10.43 8.07 -9.64
CA ALA A 214 -9.03 8.08 -10.10
C ALA A 214 -8.57 6.80 -10.82
N GLU A 215 -9.13 5.64 -10.46
CA GLU A 215 -8.78 4.35 -11.08
C GLU A 215 -9.18 4.30 -12.56
N MET A 216 -10.34 4.84 -12.92
CA MET A 216 -10.74 4.97 -14.33
C MET A 216 -9.98 6.08 -15.06
N GLN A 217 -9.46 7.09 -14.34
CA GLN A 217 -8.58 8.10 -14.95
C GLN A 217 -7.26 7.48 -15.41
N MET A 218 -6.72 6.52 -14.67
CA MET A 218 -5.53 5.77 -15.09
C MET A 218 -5.81 4.93 -16.35
N VAL A 219 -6.96 4.25 -16.40
CA VAL A 219 -7.36 3.46 -17.58
C VAL A 219 -7.47 4.37 -18.81
N VAL A 220 -8.23 5.47 -18.73
CA VAL A 220 -8.40 6.43 -19.82
C VAL A 220 -7.06 7.07 -20.23
N PHE A 221 -6.20 7.38 -19.26
CA PHE A 221 -4.88 7.95 -19.53
C PHE A 221 -4.01 6.96 -20.34
N TYR A 222 -3.95 5.69 -19.96
CA TYR A 222 -3.14 4.69 -20.67
C TYR A 222 -3.76 4.26 -22.00
N GLU A 223 -5.08 4.22 -22.13
CA GLU A 223 -5.77 4.02 -23.41
C GLU A 223 -5.44 5.14 -24.40
N GLY A 224 -5.41 6.40 -23.93
CA GLY A 224 -5.04 7.56 -24.75
C GLY A 224 -3.53 7.74 -24.99
N ASN A 225 -2.68 7.03 -24.24
CA ASN A 225 -1.22 7.15 -24.31
C ASN A 225 -0.55 5.77 -24.32
N PRO A 226 -0.76 4.94 -25.36
CA PRO A 226 -0.30 3.55 -25.39
C PRO A 226 1.22 3.40 -25.25
N GLY A 227 2.00 4.38 -25.73
CA GLY A 227 3.46 4.41 -25.60
C GLY A 227 3.98 4.67 -24.18
N ASN A 228 3.13 5.16 -23.28
CA ASN A 228 3.48 5.42 -21.87
C ASN A 228 2.98 4.31 -20.93
N SER A 229 2.36 3.26 -21.47
CA SER A 229 1.89 2.15 -20.65
C SER A 229 3.08 1.37 -20.08
N ALA A 230 3.25 1.43 -18.76
CA ALA A 230 4.01 0.40 -18.06
C ALA A 230 3.36 -0.94 -18.43
N GLN A 231 4.14 -1.89 -18.93
CA GLN A 231 3.67 -3.16 -19.46
C GLN A 231 2.55 -3.79 -18.60
N ARG A 232 1.32 -3.62 -19.08
CA ARG A 232 0.02 -4.29 -18.85
C ARG A 232 -0.23 -4.96 -17.48
N PRO A 233 -1.15 -4.37 -16.70
CA PRO A 233 -2.25 -5.14 -16.09
C PRO A 233 -3.67 -4.63 -16.43
N TYR A 234 -3.83 -3.39 -16.90
CA TYR A 234 -5.17 -2.77 -17.02
C TYR A 234 -5.95 -3.11 -18.30
N MET A 235 -5.28 -3.60 -19.35
CA MET A 235 -5.88 -3.84 -20.67
C MET A 235 -7.01 -4.90 -20.67
N ASN A 236 -7.05 -5.78 -19.66
CA ASN A 236 -8.09 -6.82 -19.54
C ASN A 236 -9.03 -6.60 -18.34
N LEU A 237 -8.90 -5.48 -17.62
CA LEU A 237 -9.62 -5.26 -16.36
C LEU A 237 -11.13 -5.45 -16.50
N SER A 238 -11.75 -4.94 -17.57
CA SER A 238 -13.18 -5.13 -17.81
C SER A 238 -13.56 -6.61 -17.92
N ARG A 239 -12.75 -7.40 -18.64
CA ARG A 239 -12.98 -8.83 -18.83
C ARG A 239 -12.77 -9.60 -17.53
N ASP A 240 -11.74 -9.24 -16.77
CA ASP A 240 -11.41 -9.89 -15.50
C ASP A 240 -12.49 -9.60 -14.44
N ILE A 241 -12.99 -8.36 -14.38
CA ILE A 241 -14.13 -7.99 -13.55
C ILE A 241 -15.38 -8.78 -13.95
N GLU A 242 -15.70 -8.88 -15.25
CA GLU A 242 -16.86 -9.64 -15.71
C GLU A 242 -16.75 -11.13 -15.37
N ASN A 243 -15.58 -11.73 -15.57
CA ASN A 243 -15.33 -13.14 -15.25
C ASN A 243 -15.45 -13.41 -13.75
N LEU A 244 -14.85 -12.55 -12.92
CA LEU A 244 -14.94 -12.65 -11.46
C LEU A 244 -16.38 -12.47 -10.98
N THR A 245 -17.08 -11.45 -11.49
CA THR A 245 -18.49 -11.18 -11.14
C THR A 245 -19.38 -12.35 -11.51
N ARG A 246 -19.18 -12.97 -12.68
CA ARG A 246 -19.91 -14.17 -13.09
C ARG A 246 -19.68 -15.34 -12.12
N GLN A 247 -18.42 -15.55 -11.71
CA GLN A 247 -18.07 -16.63 -10.80
C GLN A 247 -18.67 -16.40 -9.40
N ASP A 248 -18.53 -15.20 -8.87
CA ASP A 248 -19.05 -14.83 -7.55
C ASP A 248 -20.58 -14.91 -7.51
N LEU A 249 -21.26 -14.44 -8.56
CA LEU A 249 -22.72 -14.53 -8.66
C LEU A 249 -23.18 -15.99 -8.61
N LYS A 250 -22.49 -16.90 -9.32
CA LYS A 250 -22.81 -18.33 -9.30
C LYS A 250 -22.57 -18.94 -7.91
N VAL A 251 -21.46 -18.62 -7.27
CA VAL A 251 -21.10 -19.16 -5.95
C VAL A 251 -22.03 -18.62 -4.86
N ALA A 252 -22.23 -17.30 -4.80
CA ALA A 252 -23.00 -16.65 -3.76
C ALA A 252 -24.49 -17.03 -3.77
N LEU A 253 -25.08 -17.24 -4.96
CA LEU A 253 -26.47 -17.71 -5.07
C LEU A 253 -26.68 -19.14 -4.56
N THR A 254 -25.61 -19.94 -4.49
CA THR A 254 -25.65 -21.29 -3.93
C THR A 254 -25.22 -21.34 -2.46
N ALA A 255 -24.64 -20.26 -1.94
CA ALA A 255 -24.15 -20.19 -0.57
C ALA A 255 -25.26 -19.80 0.41
N PRO A 256 -25.25 -20.33 1.66
CA PRO A 256 -26.17 -19.89 2.70
C PRO A 256 -25.95 -18.41 3.03
N THR A 257 -27.05 -17.69 3.27
CA THR A 257 -27.05 -16.24 3.50
C THR A 257 -26.20 -15.89 4.72
N ARG A 258 -25.16 -15.08 4.54
CA ARG A 258 -24.31 -14.63 5.65
C ARG A 258 -25.13 -13.67 6.52
N PRO A 259 -25.09 -13.78 7.87
CA PRO A 259 -25.76 -12.81 8.73
C PRO A 259 -25.26 -11.38 8.42
N PRO A 260 -26.14 -10.37 8.51
CA PRO A 260 -25.80 -8.99 8.21
C PRO A 260 -24.67 -8.52 9.12
N ASN A 261 -23.52 -8.21 8.53
CA ASN A 261 -22.41 -7.58 9.22
C ASN A 261 -22.77 -6.12 9.48
N TYR A 262 -22.77 -5.69 10.73
CA TYR A 262 -23.00 -4.29 11.14
C TYR A 262 -21.79 -3.37 10.90
N ASP A 263 -20.74 -3.86 10.25
CA ASP A 263 -19.50 -3.11 10.04
C ASP A 263 -19.22 -2.93 8.54
N SER A 264 -19.75 -1.83 7.98
CA SER A 264 -19.53 -1.42 6.59
C SER A 264 -18.27 -0.55 6.48
N THR A 265 -17.10 -1.15 6.64
CA THR A 265 -15.83 -0.55 6.13
C THR A 265 -14.85 -1.56 5.52
N ALA A 266 -15.23 -2.83 5.36
CA ALA A 266 -14.32 -3.81 4.78
C ALA A 266 -14.75 -4.18 3.36
N GLY A 267 -14.06 -3.61 2.37
CA GLY A 267 -13.81 -4.34 1.12
C GLY A 267 -13.12 -5.68 1.42
N PRO A 268 -13.05 -6.61 0.45
CA PRO A 268 -12.50 -7.93 0.68
C PRO A 268 -11.09 -7.87 1.31
N SER A 269 -10.90 -8.60 2.41
CA SER A 269 -9.60 -8.77 3.07
C SER A 269 -8.59 -9.37 2.10
N LEU A 270 -7.52 -8.65 1.79
CA LEU A 270 -6.37 -9.12 0.97
C LEU A 270 -5.49 -10.17 1.68
N THR A 271 -5.98 -10.84 2.73
CA THR A 271 -5.19 -11.73 3.58
C THR A 271 -5.39 -13.23 3.34
N LEU A 272 -6.18 -13.66 2.35
CA LEU A 272 -6.45 -15.10 2.14
C LEU A 272 -5.76 -15.77 0.94
N THR A 273 -4.92 -15.08 0.17
CA THR A 273 -4.12 -15.70 -0.91
C THR A 273 -2.61 -15.48 -0.81
N ALA A 274 -2.11 -14.86 0.26
CA ALA A 274 -0.68 -14.56 0.44
C ALA A 274 0.12 -15.68 1.15
N THR A 275 -0.43 -16.90 1.27
CA THR A 275 0.24 -18.04 1.94
C THR A 275 0.69 -19.12 0.97
N VAL A 276 1.23 -18.73 -0.19
CA VAL A 276 2.10 -19.62 -0.98
C VAL A 276 3.35 -18.85 -1.38
N PRO A 277 4.55 -19.21 -0.87
CA PRO A 277 5.81 -18.60 -1.29
C PRO A 277 6.05 -18.94 -2.76
N THR A 278 5.94 -17.96 -3.65
CA THR A 278 6.39 -18.12 -5.04
C THR A 278 7.87 -17.77 -5.06
N GLY A 279 8.73 -18.79 -4.95
CA GLY A 279 10.17 -18.64 -5.15
C GLY A 279 10.50 -18.14 -6.57
N PRO A 280 11.70 -17.58 -6.79
CA PRO A 280 12.07 -17.02 -8.09
C PRO A 280 12.13 -18.12 -9.14
N ARG A 281 11.18 -18.12 -10.09
CA ARG A 281 11.26 -18.96 -11.28
C ARG A 281 12.39 -18.45 -12.16
N SER A 282 13.43 -19.26 -12.26
CA SER A 282 14.50 -19.16 -13.24
C SER A 282 13.92 -19.08 -14.66
N LEU A 283 14.28 -18.02 -15.39
CA LEU A 283 14.06 -17.88 -16.83
C LEU A 283 14.96 -18.88 -17.54
N GLN A 284 14.43 -20.08 -17.80
CA GLN A 284 15.04 -20.97 -18.79
C GLN A 284 14.50 -20.61 -20.18
N ASN A 285 15.43 -20.20 -21.02
CA ASN A 285 15.30 -20.08 -22.46
C ASN A 285 14.68 -21.35 -23.06
N THR A 286 13.61 -21.19 -23.81
CA THR A 286 13.25 -22.16 -24.85
C THR A 286 13.17 -21.40 -26.17
N GLN A 287 14.27 -21.45 -26.91
CA GLN A 287 14.29 -21.16 -28.34
C GLN A 287 13.31 -22.13 -29.02
N ALA A 288 12.26 -21.59 -29.61
CA ALA A 288 11.45 -22.29 -30.59
C ALA A 288 12.29 -22.43 -31.87
N ARG A 289 12.72 -23.66 -32.16
CA ARG A 289 13.18 -24.04 -33.50
C ARG A 289 11.95 -24.61 -34.22
N SER A 290 11.43 -23.82 -35.16
CA SER A 290 10.41 -24.27 -36.09
C SER A 290 11.00 -25.21 -37.13
N THR A 291 10.06 -25.82 -37.84
CA THR A 291 10.12 -26.39 -39.20
C THR A 291 10.49 -27.85 -39.40
N VAL A 292 9.41 -28.60 -39.67
CA VAL A 292 9.19 -29.46 -40.84
C VAL A 292 9.60 -30.92 -40.67
N GLN A 293 8.57 -31.74 -40.42
CA GLN A 293 8.48 -33.11 -40.90
C GLN A 293 8.27 -33.05 -42.41
N ASP A 294 9.12 -33.73 -43.16
CA ASP A 294 8.77 -34.29 -44.46
C ASP A 294 9.27 -35.73 -44.52
N GLU A 295 8.48 -36.55 -45.19
CA GLU A 295 8.54 -38.00 -45.27
C GLU A 295 9.84 -38.51 -45.93
N SER A 296 10.27 -39.71 -45.53
CA SER A 296 10.35 -40.88 -46.43
C SER A 296 11.45 -41.88 -46.00
N SER A 297 11.00 -43.12 -45.84
CA SER A 297 11.62 -44.39 -46.25
C SER A 297 13.03 -44.82 -45.80
N SER A 298 13.01 -46.06 -45.28
CA SER A 298 13.85 -47.24 -45.63
C SER A 298 15.24 -47.43 -45.02
N GLU A 299 15.37 -48.62 -44.41
CA GLU A 299 16.56 -49.50 -44.31
C GLU A 299 17.71 -48.98 -43.43
N GLY A 300 18.32 -49.73 -42.52
CA GLY A 300 18.47 -51.17 -42.32
C GLY A 300 19.96 -51.41 -42.00
N SER A 301 20.26 -52.16 -40.91
CA SER A 301 21.57 -52.76 -40.55
C SER A 301 22.77 -51.80 -40.34
N ASP A 302 23.68 -51.95 -39.38
CA ASP A 302 24.09 -53.01 -38.43
C ASP A 302 24.46 -52.39 -37.08
#